data_AF-A0A059DCK3-F1
#
_entry.id   AF-A0A059DCK3-F1
#
_cell.length_a   1.000
_cell.length_b   1.000
_cell.length_c   1.000
_cell.angle_alpha   90.00
_cell.angle_beta   90.00
_cell.angle_gamma   90.00
#
_symmetry.space_group_name_H-M   'P 1'
#
loop_
_entity.id
_entity.type
_entity.pdbx_description
1 polymer ?
#
loop_
_entity_poly.entity_id
_entity_poly.type
_entity_poly.pdbx_seq_one_letter_code
_entity_poly.pdbx_strand_id
1 'polypeptide(L)'
;MQISSQRSPTDGETRMFYETVVAPKYSKKGLEVLRGKSKTLRILETKKNEDGKLSLRQVGGRWLAQDSDNFTPADIQFNAVSGTAPQDSELEDARFAWLCVENIEYTYAPSFKIPGAITQRKIIN
;
A
#
# COMPACT_ATOMS: atom_id res chain seq x y z
N MET A 1 -5.44 16.83 -12.49
CA MET A 1 -6.33 15.79 -11.91
C MET A 1 -7.75 16.36 -11.82
N GLN A 2 -8.59 16.10 -12.82
CA GLN A 2 -10.02 16.43 -12.78
C GLN A 2 -10.73 15.25 -12.12
N ILE A 3 -11.15 15.42 -10.87
CA ILE A 3 -11.94 14.42 -10.16
C ILE A 3 -13.41 14.75 -10.47
N SER A 4 -13.90 14.32 -11.63
CA SER A 4 -15.35 14.34 -11.91
C SER A 4 -16.06 13.48 -10.86
N SER A 5 -17.33 13.79 -10.57
CA SER A 5 -18.11 13.16 -9.50
C SER A 5 -18.22 11.63 -9.68
N GLN A 6 -17.28 10.89 -9.11
CA GLN A 6 -17.28 9.44 -9.06
C GLN A 6 -18.55 8.99 -8.29
N ARG A 7 -19.45 8.33 -9.01
CA ARG A 7 -20.60 7.62 -8.44
C ARG A 7 -20.17 6.18 -8.16
N SER A 8 -20.91 5.48 -7.29
CA SER A 8 -20.62 4.07 -6.98
C SER A 8 -20.53 3.25 -8.27
N PRO A 9 -19.47 2.46 -8.49
CA PRO A 9 -19.35 1.58 -9.66
C PRO A 9 -20.45 0.52 -9.73
N THR A 10 -21.09 0.20 -8.61
CA THR A 10 -22.12 -0.85 -8.51
C THR A 10 -23.49 -0.37 -9.00
N ASP A 11 -23.89 0.85 -8.62
CA ASP A 11 -25.26 1.34 -8.86
C ASP A 11 -25.33 2.61 -9.72
N GLY A 12 -24.20 3.29 -9.97
CA GLY A 12 -24.16 4.49 -10.81
C GLY A 12 -24.96 5.70 -10.31
N GLU A 13 -25.63 5.60 -9.16
CA GLU A 13 -26.46 6.66 -8.57
C GLU A 13 -25.92 7.18 -7.24
N THR A 14 -25.42 6.27 -6.39
CA THR A 14 -24.96 6.61 -5.04
C THR A 14 -23.68 7.46 -5.08
N ARG A 15 -23.73 8.63 -4.43
CA ARG A 15 -22.58 9.52 -4.28
C ARG A 15 -21.57 8.90 -3.30
N MET A 16 -20.34 8.67 -3.74
CA MET A 16 -19.30 8.12 -2.87
C MET A 16 -18.93 9.11 -1.76
N PHE A 17 -18.99 8.62 -0.51
CA PHE A 17 -18.53 9.34 0.67
C PHE A 17 -17.05 9.02 0.93
N TYR A 18 -16.27 10.05 1.21
CA TYR A 18 -14.87 9.93 1.58
C TYR A 18 -14.70 10.47 2.99
N GLU A 19 -13.98 9.74 3.85
CA GLU A 19 -13.70 10.20 5.21
C GLU A 19 -12.40 11.02 5.26
N THR A 20 -11.34 10.52 4.63
CA THR A 20 -10.02 11.16 4.62
C THR A 20 -9.39 11.10 3.23
N VAL A 21 -8.73 12.18 2.82
CA VAL A 21 -7.90 12.24 1.60
C VAL A 21 -6.50 12.66 2.00
N VAL A 22 -5.51 11.91 1.55
CA VAL A 22 -4.09 12.14 1.83
C VAL A 22 -3.35 12.28 0.49
N ALA A 23 -2.56 13.35 0.34
CA ALA A 23 -1.74 13.55 -0.85
C ALA A 23 -0.44 14.28 -0.50
N PRO A 24 0.61 14.16 -1.33
CA PRO A 24 1.84 14.91 -1.13
C PRO A 24 1.71 16.42 -1.36
N LYS A 25 0.78 16.82 -2.22
CA LYS A 25 0.49 18.23 -2.49
C LYS A 25 -0.87 18.37 -3.15
N TYR A 26 -1.57 19.47 -2.87
CA TYR A 26 -2.80 19.82 -3.58
C TYR A 26 -2.64 21.08 -4.45
N SER A 27 -3.41 21.13 -5.54
CA SER A 27 -3.62 22.36 -6.29
C SER A 27 -4.75 23.19 -5.66
N LYS A 28 -4.72 24.52 -5.84
CA LYS A 28 -5.77 25.42 -5.31
C LYS A 28 -7.18 24.99 -5.74
N LYS A 29 -7.34 24.73 -7.04
CA LYS A 29 -8.58 24.21 -7.63
C LYS A 29 -9.01 22.85 -7.04
N GLY A 30 -8.06 21.97 -6.74
CA GLY A 30 -8.34 20.67 -6.12
C GLY A 30 -8.86 20.81 -4.69
N LEU A 31 -8.27 21.71 -3.89
CA LEU A 31 -8.73 21.98 -2.52
C LEU A 31 -10.14 22.57 -2.49
N GLU A 32 -10.46 23.50 -3.40
CA GLU A 32 -11.81 24.06 -3.52
C GLU A 32 -12.85 22.98 -3.79
N VAL A 33 -12.56 22.05 -4.71
CA VAL A 33 -13.43 20.92 -5.02
C VAL A 33 -13.60 19.97 -3.83
N LEU A 34 -12.51 19.63 -3.13
CA LEU A 34 -12.56 18.73 -1.97
C LEU A 34 -13.34 19.35 -0.80
N ARG A 35 -13.13 20.64 -0.52
CA ARG A 35 -13.89 21.38 0.50
C ARG A 35 -15.37 21.52 0.15
N GLY A 36 -15.70 21.58 -1.15
CA GLY A 36 -17.07 21.60 -1.63
C GLY A 36 -17.80 20.25 -1.52
N LYS A 37 -17.09 19.12 -1.33
CA LYS A 37 -17.72 17.79 -1.25
C LYS A 37 -18.37 17.49 0.09
N SER A 38 -17.69 17.78 1.20
CA SER A 38 -18.21 17.56 2.55
C SER A 38 -17.46 18.41 3.57
N LYS A 39 -18.19 18.90 4.59
CA LYS A 39 -17.60 19.62 5.73
C LYS A 39 -16.82 18.70 6.67
N THR A 40 -17.12 17.40 6.69
CA THR A 40 -16.48 16.41 7.56
C THR A 40 -15.25 15.75 6.94
N LEU A 41 -14.93 16.06 5.68
CA LEU A 41 -13.79 15.48 4.98
C LEU A 41 -12.46 15.95 5.57
N ARG A 42 -11.62 15.01 6.01
CA ARG A 42 -10.26 15.31 6.48
C ARG A 42 -9.31 15.36 5.28
N ILE A 43 -8.72 16.52 5.02
CA ILE A 43 -7.75 16.72 3.94
C ILE A 43 -6.37 16.87 4.57
N LEU A 44 -5.49 15.89 4.33
CA LEU A 44 -4.14 15.86 4.87
C LEU A 44 -3.12 15.99 3.73
N GLU A 45 -2.13 16.85 3.93
CA GLU A 45 -0.95 16.94 3.09
C GLU A 45 0.23 16.32 3.85
N THR A 46 0.87 15.31 3.26
CA THR A 46 2.00 14.62 3.89
C THR A 46 3.11 14.35 2.89
N LYS A 47 4.36 14.51 3.30
CA LYS A 47 5.49 14.17 2.44
C LYS A 47 5.55 12.65 2.24
N LYS A 48 6.07 12.23 1.09
CA LYS A 48 6.41 10.81 0.88
C LYS A 48 7.35 10.36 2.00
N ASN A 49 7.12 9.16 2.53
CA ASN A 49 8.07 8.58 3.47
C ASN A 49 9.41 8.36 2.78
N GLU A 50 10.49 8.71 3.49
CA GLU A 50 11.86 8.35 3.12
C GLU A 50 12.08 6.86 3.41
N ASP A 51 12.86 6.20 2.56
CA ASP A 51 13.20 4.79 2.68
C ASP A 51 14.07 4.53 3.93
N GLY A 52 14.01 3.31 4.47
CA GLY A 52 14.91 2.88 5.56
C GLY A 52 14.46 3.26 6.98
N LYS A 53 13.16 3.44 7.21
CA LYS A 53 12.64 3.65 8.58
C LYS A 53 12.51 2.33 9.33
N LEU A 54 12.75 2.34 10.63
CA LEU A 54 12.48 1.20 11.50
C LEU A 54 10.96 1.11 11.78
N SER A 55 10.40 -0.07 11.54
CA SER A 55 9.08 -0.46 12.00
C SER A 55 9.18 -0.95 13.45
N LEU A 56 8.42 -0.31 14.34
CA LEU A 56 8.37 -0.64 15.76
C LEU A 56 7.01 -1.23 16.10
N ARG A 57 6.99 -2.46 16.62
CA ARG A 57 5.78 -3.13 17.13
C ARG A 57 5.95 -3.47 18.61
N GLN A 58 4.99 -3.07 19.43
CA GLN A 58 4.97 -3.43 20.84
C GLN A 58 4.42 -4.86 21.03
N VAL A 59 5.12 -5.70 21.79
CA VAL A 59 4.72 -7.07 22.09
C VAL A 59 5.01 -7.37 23.56
N GLY A 60 3.96 -7.65 24.35
CA GLY A 60 4.10 -8.08 25.74
C GLY A 60 4.94 -7.14 26.62
N GLY A 61 4.80 -5.83 26.44
CA GLY A 61 5.56 -4.82 27.19
C GLY A 61 6.97 -4.54 26.69
N ARG A 62 7.38 -5.16 25.57
CA ARG A 62 8.69 -4.94 24.91
C ARG A 62 8.50 -4.42 23.49
N TRP A 63 9.58 -3.98 22.85
CA TRP A 63 9.56 -3.51 21.47
C TRP A 63 10.27 -4.48 20.53
N LEU A 64 9.64 -4.72 19.39
CA LEU A 64 10.24 -5.36 18.23
C LEU A 64 10.59 -4.28 17.23
N ALA A 65 11.87 -4.17 16.88
CA ALA A 65 12.37 -3.30 15.82
C ALA A 65 12.73 -4.12 14.59
N GLN A 66 12.21 -3.73 13.43
CA GLN A 66 12.44 -4.37 12.15
C GLN A 66 12.65 -3.29 11.08
N ASP A 67 13.52 -3.54 10.12
CA ASP A 67 13.65 -2.68 8.94
C ASP A 67 12.32 -2.68 8.16
N SER A 68 11.86 -1.51 7.71
CA SER A 68 10.64 -1.40 6.93
C SER A 68 10.75 -2.21 5.64
N ASP A 69 9.68 -2.93 5.32
CA ASP A 69 9.53 -3.60 4.03
C ASP A 69 9.26 -2.51 2.98
N ASN A 70 10.28 -2.21 2.17
CA ASN A 70 10.28 -1.15 1.14
C ASN A 70 10.59 -1.76 -0.24
N PHE A 71 9.99 -2.90 -0.57
CA PHE A 71 10.27 -3.59 -1.83
C PHE A 71 9.76 -2.77 -3.02
N THR A 72 10.58 -2.66 -4.06
CA THR A 72 10.19 -2.07 -5.35
C THR A 72 9.90 -3.16 -6.37
N PRO A 73 9.14 -2.88 -7.45
CA PRO A 73 8.89 -3.87 -8.50
C PRO A 73 10.17 -4.43 -9.14
N ALA A 74 11.27 -3.66 -9.10
CA ALA A 74 12.57 -4.06 -9.64
C ALA A 74 13.32 -5.07 -8.76
N ASP A 75 12.98 -5.14 -7.47
CA ASP A 75 13.58 -6.08 -6.52
C ASP A 75 12.98 -7.49 -6.66
N ILE A 76 11.88 -7.63 -7.40
CA ILE A 76 11.13 -8.87 -7.54
C ILE A 76 11.63 -9.65 -8.75
N GLN A 77 12.28 -10.78 -8.50
CA GLN A 77 12.71 -11.73 -9.53
C GLN A 77 11.76 -12.92 -9.58
N PHE A 78 11.17 -13.16 -10.75
CA PHE A 78 10.32 -14.32 -11.01
C PHE A 78 11.12 -15.41 -11.70
N ASN A 79 11.03 -16.63 -11.15
CA ASN A 79 11.54 -17.83 -11.80
C ASN A 79 10.36 -18.66 -12.32
N ALA A 80 10.32 -18.91 -13.63
CA ALA A 80 9.30 -19.77 -14.23
C ALA A 80 9.53 -21.22 -13.79
N VAL A 81 8.59 -21.78 -13.04
CA VAL A 81 8.62 -23.18 -12.58
C VAL A 81 7.81 -24.11 -13.49
N SER A 82 7.11 -23.55 -14.48
CA SER A 82 6.31 -24.29 -15.47
C SER A 82 7.08 -24.42 -16.79
N GLY A 83 6.71 -25.41 -17.62
CA GLY A 83 7.35 -25.63 -18.92
C GLY A 83 7.09 -24.52 -19.95
N THR A 84 6.11 -23.65 -19.72
CA THR A 84 5.80 -22.51 -20.59
C THR A 84 6.28 -21.22 -19.94
N ALA A 85 7.00 -20.40 -20.70
CA ALA A 85 7.41 -19.07 -20.24
C ALA A 85 6.20 -18.12 -20.22
N PRO A 86 6.00 -17.35 -19.13
CA PRO A 86 4.96 -16.32 -19.08
C PRO A 86 5.26 -15.22 -20.10
N GLN A 87 4.21 -14.57 -20.60
CA GLN A 87 4.33 -13.39 -21.44
C GLN A 87 4.75 -12.17 -20.61
N ASP A 88 5.32 -11.15 -21.27
CA ASP A 88 5.76 -9.92 -20.59
C ASP A 88 4.61 -9.22 -19.86
N SER A 89 3.40 -9.20 -20.43
CA SER A 89 2.21 -8.62 -19.79
C SER A 89 1.80 -9.37 -18.52
N GLU A 90 1.92 -10.70 -18.51
CA GLU A 90 1.59 -11.51 -17.35
C GLU A 90 2.61 -11.30 -16.21
N LEU A 91 3.88 -11.06 -16.56
CA LEU A 91 4.93 -10.70 -15.61
C LEU A 91 4.71 -9.31 -15.00
N GLU A 92 4.25 -8.34 -15.79
CA GLU A 92 3.89 -7.01 -15.29
C GLU A 92 2.71 -7.07 -14.30
N ASP A 93 1.66 -7.82 -14.65
CA ASP A 93 0.52 -8.05 -13.76
C ASP A 93 0.94 -8.77 -12.48
N ALA A 94 1.84 -9.76 -12.57
CA ALA A 94 2.37 -10.46 -11.42
C ALA A 94 3.19 -9.55 -10.49
N ARG A 95 4.01 -8.65 -11.05
CA ARG A 95 4.72 -7.61 -10.27
C ARG A 95 3.75 -6.71 -9.53
N PHE A 96 2.69 -6.25 -10.21
CA PHE A 96 1.68 -5.39 -9.59
C PHE A 96 0.91 -6.13 -8.48
N ALA A 97 0.47 -7.36 -8.74
CA ALA A 97 -0.23 -8.18 -7.76
C ALA A 97 0.61 -8.41 -6.50
N TRP A 98 1.93 -8.64 -6.65
CA TRP A 98 2.84 -8.81 -5.52
C TRP A 98 2.89 -7.57 -4.61
N LEU A 99 3.00 -6.36 -5.19
CA LEU A 99 3.00 -5.10 -4.44
C LEU A 99 1.68 -4.88 -3.68
N CYS A 100 0.55 -5.31 -4.24
CA CYS A 100 -0.73 -5.24 -3.57
C CYS A 100 -0.77 -6.16 -2.34
N VAL A 101 -0.30 -7.40 -2.47
CA VAL A 101 -0.33 -8.40 -1.39
C VAL A 101 0.54 -8.00 -0.21
N GLU A 102 1.67 -7.32 -0.43
CA GLU A 102 2.54 -6.81 0.65
C GLU A 102 1.80 -5.90 1.64
N ASN A 103 0.83 -5.12 1.15
CA ASN A 103 0.09 -4.15 1.96
C ASN A 103 -1.20 -4.73 2.59
N ILE A 104 -1.51 -6.01 2.33
CA ILE A 104 -2.68 -6.69 2.88
C ILE A 104 -2.26 -7.40 4.17
N GLU A 105 -2.97 -7.13 5.25
CA GLU A 105 -2.79 -7.88 6.49
C GLU A 105 -3.33 -9.30 6.33
N TYR A 106 -2.48 -10.29 6.55
CA TYR A 106 -2.86 -11.70 6.51
C TYR A 106 -3.20 -12.21 7.91
N THR A 107 -4.43 -12.68 8.10
CA THR A 107 -4.83 -13.44 9.29
C THR A 107 -4.51 -14.92 9.04
N TYR A 108 -3.27 -15.32 9.37
CA TYR A 108 -2.73 -16.69 9.46
C TYR A 108 -3.37 -17.82 8.61
N ALA A 109 -2.64 -18.26 7.59
CA ALA A 109 -2.55 -19.68 7.20
C ALA A 109 -1.17 -20.21 7.68
N PRO A 110 -1.10 -21.29 8.47
CA PRO A 110 0.06 -21.63 9.31
C PRO A 110 1.33 -22.13 8.58
N SER A 111 1.49 -21.94 7.27
CA SER A 111 2.59 -22.61 6.55
C SER A 111 3.24 -21.85 5.38
N PHE A 112 2.92 -20.57 5.14
CA PHE A 112 3.60 -19.81 4.08
C PHE A 112 4.82 -19.07 4.65
N LYS A 113 6.01 -19.65 4.47
CA LYS A 113 7.30 -18.97 4.71
C LYS A 113 7.73 -18.33 3.39
N ILE A 114 7.86 -17.00 3.35
CA ILE A 114 8.53 -16.29 2.26
C ILE A 114 10.02 -16.70 2.28
N PRO A 115 10.53 -17.41 1.26
CA PRO A 115 11.94 -17.80 1.22
C PRO A 115 12.80 -16.55 1.02
N GLY A 116 13.75 -16.28 1.93
CA GLY A 116 14.75 -15.22 1.75
C GLY A 116 14.62 -14.00 2.68
N ALA A 117 13.55 -13.88 3.46
CA ALA A 117 13.46 -12.82 4.47
C ALA A 117 14.34 -13.15 5.69
N ILE A 118 15.65 -12.88 5.60
CA ILE A 118 16.53 -12.81 6.78
C ILE A 118 16.25 -11.45 7.44
N THR A 119 15.12 -11.33 8.12
CA THR A 119 14.87 -10.18 8.99
C THR A 119 15.74 -10.35 10.24
N GLN A 120 16.78 -9.52 10.38
CA GLN A 120 17.55 -9.41 11.63
C GLN A 120 16.61 -8.89 12.73
N ARG A 121 15.96 -9.81 13.45
CA ARG A 121 15.02 -9.46 14.52
C ARG A 121 15.81 -9.13 15.79
N LYS A 122 15.90 -7.85 16.14
CA LYS A 122 16.50 -7.42 17.41
C LYS A 122 15.41 -7.06 18.41
N ILE A 123 15.35 -7.80 19.51
CA ILE A 123 14.54 -7.43 20.68
C ILE A 123 15.33 -6.40 21.47
N ILE A 124 14.74 -5.21 21.66
CA ILE A 124 15.35 -4.14 22.46
C ILE A 124 14.72 -4.13 23.87
N ASN A 125 15.56 -3.86 24.89
CA ASN A 125 15.19 -3.76 26.30
C ASN A 125 14.92 -2.31 26.69
#